data_AF-A0A7S8AAQ2-F1
#
_entry.id   AF-A0A7S8AAQ2-F1
#
_cell.length_a   1.000
_cell.length_b   1.000
_cell.length_c   1.000
_cell.angle_alpha   90.00
_cell.angle_beta   90.00
_cell.angle_gamma   90.00
#
_symmetry.space_group_name_H-M   'P 1'
#
loop_
_entity.id
_entity.type
_entity.pdbx_description
1 polymer ?
#
loop_
_entity_poly.entity_id
_entity_poly.type
_entity_poly.pdbx_seq_one_letter_code
_entity_poly.pdbx_strand_id
1 'polypeptide(L)'
;MEARLQQTRQDQKIVTWWTTPPQGAQLFHSGEIDIMPTFSNRAYQLIAQGDGLAICWNQAFYNSYGWVIPKGNPKAELTRRLIVFSLEPESQAARCAKIGAGPSNVNAYQFMSKDVSR
;
A
#
# COMPACT_ATOMS: atom_id res chain seq x y z
N MET A 1 17.97 -9.85 -17.79
CA MET A 1 16.98 -8.99 -17.11
C MET A 1 16.80 -7.68 -17.85
N GLU A 2 17.89 -6.97 -18.16
CA GLU A 2 17.88 -5.67 -18.86
C GLU A 2 17.16 -5.70 -20.22
N ALA A 3 17.39 -6.74 -21.03
CA ALA A 3 16.72 -6.89 -22.34
C ALA A 3 15.18 -6.89 -22.25
N ARG A 4 14.60 -7.51 -21.21
CA ARG A 4 13.14 -7.53 -21.02
C ARG A 4 12.60 -6.18 -20.57
N LEU A 5 13.32 -5.48 -19.70
CA LEU A 5 12.94 -4.12 -19.27
C LEU A 5 13.00 -3.12 -20.43
N GLN A 6 14.01 -3.23 -21.30
CA GLN A 6 14.13 -2.38 -22.48
C GLN A 6 13.00 -2.62 -23.47
N GLN A 7 12.60 -3.89 -23.66
CA GLN A 7 11.42 -4.24 -24.45
C GLN A 7 10.14 -3.62 -23.85
N THR A 8 9.89 -3.76 -22.55
CA THR A 8 8.70 -3.19 -21.89
C THR A 8 8.66 -1.66 -22.01
N ARG A 9 9.81 -0.98 -21.94
CA ARG A 9 9.90 0.48 -22.11
C ARG A 9 9.47 0.97 -23.49
N GLN A 10 9.60 0.14 -24.51
CA GLN A 10 9.26 0.46 -25.89
C GLN A 10 7.89 -0.10 -26.31
N ASP A 11 7.22 -0.84 -25.43
CA ASP A 11 5.90 -1.41 -25.71
C ASP A 11 4.85 -0.30 -25.79
N GLN A 12 4.18 -0.19 -26.94
CA GLN A 12 3.13 0.81 -27.19
C GLN A 12 1.90 0.65 -26.28
N LYS A 13 1.74 -0.50 -25.62
CA LYS A 13 0.68 -0.73 -24.63
C LYS A 13 0.95 -0.02 -23.31
N ILE A 14 2.17 0.46 -23.07
CA ILE A 14 2.50 1.25 -21.88
C ILE A 14 2.15 2.70 -22.14
N VAL A 15 1.00 3.13 -21.62
CA VAL A 15 0.51 4.51 -21.76
C VAL A 15 1.44 5.51 -21.05
N THR A 16 1.90 5.18 -19.84
CA THR A 16 2.80 6.06 -19.08
C THR A 16 3.53 5.33 -17.95
N TRP A 17 4.63 5.94 -17.49
CA TRP A 17 5.38 5.54 -16.30
C TRP A 17 4.99 6.47 -15.16
N TRP A 18 3.95 6.11 -14.42
CA TRP A 18 3.45 6.92 -13.31
C TRP A 18 4.52 7.08 -12.21
N THR A 19 4.57 8.26 -11.60
CA THR A 19 5.56 8.58 -10.56
C THR A 19 4.93 8.92 -9.22
N THR A 20 3.62 9.21 -9.19
CA THR A 20 2.89 9.52 -7.96
C THR A 20 1.55 8.78 -7.89
N PRO A 21 1.07 8.41 -6.68
CA PRO A 21 -0.24 7.78 -6.54
C PRO A 21 -1.43 8.60 -7.09
N PRO A 22 -1.52 9.94 -6.91
CA PRO A 22 -2.60 10.73 -7.48
C PRO A 22 -2.66 10.69 -9.02
N GLN A 23 -1.50 10.64 -9.68
CA GLN A 23 -1.43 10.48 -11.14
C GLN A 23 -2.08 9.15 -11.57
N GLY A 24 -1.75 8.05 -10.87
CA GLY A 24 -2.35 6.75 -11.15
C GLY A 24 -3.87 6.72 -10.99
N ALA A 25 -4.40 7.39 -9.95
CA ALA A 25 -5.84 7.53 -9.76
C ALA A 25 -6.50 8.28 -10.92
N GLN A 26 -5.92 9.40 -11.36
CA GLN A 26 -6.46 10.19 -12.46
C GLN A 26 -6.52 9.39 -13.77
N LEU A 27 -5.50 8.59 -14.06
CA LEU A 27 -5.45 7.75 -15.28
C LEU A 27 -6.57 6.71 -15.32
N PHE A 28 -6.95 6.14 -14.17
CA PHE A 28 -8.12 5.26 -14.09
C PHE A 28 -9.42 6.04 -14.31
N HIS A 29 -9.58 7.20 -13.67
CA HIS A 29 -10.79 8.01 -13.81
C HIS A 29 -11.01 8.54 -15.23
N SER A 30 -9.94 8.86 -15.96
CA SER A 30 -10.02 9.28 -17.37
C SER A 30 -10.24 8.12 -18.33
N GLY A 31 -10.10 6.86 -17.88
CA GLY A 31 -10.15 5.68 -18.75
C GLY A 31 -8.93 5.55 -19.67
N GLU A 32 -7.82 6.20 -19.33
CA GLU A 32 -6.57 6.11 -20.11
C GLU A 32 -5.85 4.77 -19.92
N ILE A 33 -6.15 4.04 -18.83
CA ILE A 33 -5.52 2.76 -18.51
C ILE A 33 -6.55 1.73 -18.03
N ASP A 34 -6.30 0.46 -18.37
CA ASP A 34 -7.10 -0.68 -17.88
C ASP A 34 -6.48 -1.35 -16.65
N ILE A 35 -5.14 -1.31 -16.55
CA ILE A 35 -4.38 -2.02 -15.50
C ILE A 35 -3.13 -1.24 -15.11
N MET A 36 -2.80 -1.27 -13.82
CA MET A 36 -1.58 -0.65 -13.28
C MET A 36 -1.10 -1.38 -12.03
N PRO A 37 0.20 -1.70 -11.92
CA PRO A 37 0.78 -2.07 -10.64
C PRO A 37 0.77 -0.84 -9.72
N THR A 38 0.10 -0.94 -8.57
CA THR A 38 -0.04 0.18 -7.62
C THR A 38 -0.04 -0.30 -6.17
N PHE A 39 0.00 0.64 -5.23
CA PHE A 39 -0.11 0.34 -3.81
C PHE A 39 -1.53 -0.14 -3.47
N SER A 40 -1.65 -1.28 -2.78
CA SER A 40 -2.94 -1.90 -2.46
C SER A 40 -3.88 -0.99 -1.67
N ASN A 41 -3.36 -0.20 -0.73
CA ASN A 41 -4.16 0.77 0.04
C ASN A 41 -4.77 1.86 -0.84
N ARG A 42 -4.13 2.23 -1.96
CA ARG A 42 -4.67 3.20 -2.93
C ARG A 42 -5.76 2.57 -3.78
N ALA A 43 -5.53 1.35 -4.26
CA ALA A 43 -6.58 0.59 -4.94
C ALA A 43 -7.81 0.40 -4.03
N TYR A 44 -7.61 0.09 -2.75
CA TYR A 44 -8.70 -0.04 -1.77
C TYR A 44 -9.54 1.24 -1.64
N GLN A 45 -8.90 2.40 -1.61
CA GLN A 45 -9.60 3.70 -1.56
C GLN A 45 -10.43 3.98 -2.82
N LEU A 46 -9.89 3.70 -4.00
CA LEU A 46 -10.60 3.89 -5.28
C LEU A 46 -11.78 2.91 -5.41
N ILE A 47 -11.59 1.65 -5.01
CA ILE A 47 -12.68 0.66 -4.98
C ILE A 47 -13.80 1.12 -4.05
N ALA A 48 -13.47 1.65 -2.88
CA ALA A 48 -14.46 2.18 -1.93
C ALA A 48 -15.21 3.42 -2.46
N GLN A 49 -14.66 4.13 -3.45
CA GLN A 49 -15.30 5.27 -4.12
C GLN A 49 -16.30 4.83 -5.21
N GLY A 50 -16.28 3.55 -5.60
CA GLY A 50 -17.21 2.99 -6.58
C GLY A 50 -16.67 3.00 -8.01
N ASP A 51 -15.35 3.18 -8.22
CA ASP A 51 -14.70 3.30 -9.53
C ASP A 51 -14.72 2.00 -10.38
N GLY A 52 -15.46 0.97 -9.98
CA GLY A 52 -15.57 -0.29 -10.73
C GLY A 52 -14.26 -1.09 -10.83
N LEU A 53 -13.28 -0.78 -9.98
CA LEU A 53 -11.96 -1.41 -10.00
C LEU A 53 -11.94 -2.71 -9.18
N ALA A 54 -10.94 -3.55 -9.45
CA ALA A 54 -10.65 -4.75 -8.66
C ALA A 54 -9.14 -4.95 -8.52
N ILE A 55 -8.71 -5.64 -7.45
CA ILE A 55 -7.31 -5.98 -7.21
C ILE A 55 -7.02 -7.40 -7.71
N CYS A 56 -6.06 -7.55 -8.62
CA CYS A 56 -5.46 -8.84 -8.95
C CYS A 56 -4.26 -9.10 -8.04
N TRP A 57 -4.36 -10.08 -7.14
CA TRP A 57 -3.29 -10.44 -6.21
C TRP A 57 -2.28 -11.44 -6.78
N ASN A 58 -2.57 -12.06 -7.92
CA ASN A 58 -1.66 -13.01 -8.54
C ASN A 58 -0.34 -12.32 -8.89
N GLN A 59 0.77 -12.87 -8.41
CA GLN A 59 2.13 -12.29 -8.57
C GLN A 59 2.31 -10.90 -7.95
N ALA A 60 1.48 -10.53 -6.97
CA ALA A 60 1.62 -9.26 -6.26
C ALA A 60 2.95 -9.17 -5.48
N PHE A 61 3.45 -7.95 -5.35
CA PHE A 61 4.63 -7.67 -4.53
C PHE A 61 4.22 -7.53 -3.06
N TYR A 62 4.86 -8.32 -2.19
CA TYR A 62 4.74 -8.13 -0.75
C TYR A 62 5.85 -7.22 -0.25
N ASN A 63 5.47 -6.12 0.42
CA ASN A 63 6.41 -5.18 1.04
C ASN A 63 6.01 -4.91 2.48
N SER A 64 6.99 -4.99 3.38
CA SER A 64 6.83 -4.56 4.78
C SER A 64 7.42 -3.17 4.98
N TYR A 65 6.68 -2.28 5.64
CA TYR A 65 7.17 -0.99 6.09
C TYR A 65 7.49 -1.06 7.58
N GLY A 66 8.59 -0.42 7.98
CA GLY A 66 9.06 -0.40 9.35
C GLY A 66 9.50 0.98 9.80
N TRP A 67 9.62 1.14 11.12
CA TRP A 67 10.20 2.32 11.72
C TRP A 67 11.73 2.22 11.76
N VAL A 68 12.40 3.34 11.56
CA VAL A 68 13.86 3.46 11.70
C VAL A 68 14.17 4.64 12.58
N ILE A 69 15.09 4.46 13.53
CA ILE A 69 15.66 5.55 14.34
C ILE A 69 17.08 5.80 13.81
N PRO A 70 17.35 6.95 13.15
CA PRO A 70 18.69 7.28 12.70
C PRO A 70 19.68 7.34 13.86
N LYS A 71 20.91 6.87 13.62
CA LYS A 71 21.99 6.95 14.61
C LYS A 71 22.24 8.40 15.00
N GLY A 72 22.39 8.67 16.30
CA GLY A 72 22.62 10.02 16.83
C GLY A 72 21.34 10.86 17.01
N ASN A 73 20.14 10.30 16.80
CA ASN A 73 18.89 11.01 17.09
C ASN A 73 18.83 11.40 18.60
N PRO A 74 18.79 12.71 18.94
CA PRO A 74 18.78 13.17 20.33
C PRO A 74 17.48 12.82 21.07
N LYS A 75 16.43 12.39 20.36
CA LYS A 75 15.12 11.99 20.89
C LYS A 75 14.86 10.50 20.76
N ALA A 76 15.90 9.67 20.61
CA ALA A 76 15.77 8.23 20.37
C ALA A 76 14.83 7.53 21.36
N GLU A 77 14.92 7.83 22.67
CA GLU A 77 14.03 7.23 23.67
C GLU A 77 12.55 7.59 23.47
N LEU A 78 12.27 8.87 23.18
CA LEU A 78 10.91 9.31 22.89
C LEU A 78 10.38 8.66 21.60
N THR A 79 11.23 8.55 20.58
CA THR A 79 10.87 7.87 19.33
C THR A 79 10.57 6.39 19.56
N ARG A 80 11.33 5.69 20.40
CA ARG A 80 11.01 4.28 20.76
C ARG A 80 9.64 4.16 21.44
N ARG A 81 9.32 5.05 22.37
CA ARG A 81 7.99 5.07 23.02
C ARG A 81 6.86 5.31 22.01
N LEU A 82 7.05 6.22 21.06
CA LEU A 82 6.08 6.47 19.98
C LEU A 82 5.90 5.24 19.09
N ILE A 83 7.00 4.54 18.75
CA ILE A 83 6.94 3.32 17.95
C ILE A 83 6.12 2.25 18.68
N VAL A 84 6.42 1.99 19.95
CA VAL A 84 5.67 1.01 20.76
C VAL A 84 4.18 1.37 20.80
N PHE A 85 3.85 2.61 21.13
CA PHE A 85 2.47 3.10 21.13
C PHE A 85 1.77 2.91 19.78
N SER A 86 2.47 3.18 18.67
CA SER A 86 1.91 3.02 17.32
C SER A 86 1.63 1.57 16.91
N LEU A 87 2.21 0.60 17.63
CA LEU A 87 2.11 -0.84 17.39
C LEU A 87 1.13 -1.55 18.34
N GLU A 88 0.45 -0.79 19.22
CA GLU A 88 -0.60 -1.34 20.08
C GLU A 88 -1.68 -2.04 19.22
N PRO A 89 -2.07 -3.30 19.56
CA PRO A 89 -2.91 -4.13 18.69
C PRO A 89 -4.20 -3.46 18.20
N GLU A 90 -4.97 -2.88 19.13
CA GLU A 90 -6.28 -2.27 18.84
C GLU A 90 -6.14 -1.02 17.94
N SER A 91 -5.16 -0.17 18.25
CA SER A 91 -4.87 1.03 17.46
C SER A 91 -4.40 0.67 16.04
N GLN A 92 -3.58 -0.38 15.93
CA GLN A 92 -3.12 -0.85 14.64
C GLN A 92 -4.26 -1.47 13.82
N ALA A 93 -5.11 -2.29 14.44
CA ALA A 93 -6.30 -2.88 13.82
C ALA A 93 -7.24 -1.81 13.23
N ALA A 94 -7.56 -0.79 14.03
CA ALA A 94 -8.42 0.32 13.61
C ALA A 94 -7.85 1.09 12.42
N ARG A 95 -6.52 1.29 12.38
CA ARG A 95 -5.84 1.93 11.26
C ARG A 95 -5.85 1.05 10.01
N CYS A 96 -5.45 -0.21 10.15
CA CYS A 96 -5.36 -1.18 9.07
C CYS A 96 -6.69 -1.38 8.36
N ALA A 97 -7.79 -1.48 9.11
CA ALA A 97 -9.13 -1.60 8.55
C ALA A 97 -9.54 -0.40 7.68
N LYS A 98 -9.14 0.83 8.05
CA LYS A 98 -9.46 2.04 7.28
C LYS A 98 -8.73 2.13 5.95
N ILE A 99 -7.52 1.56 5.86
CA ILE A 99 -6.66 1.72 4.69
C ILE A 99 -6.50 0.45 3.87
N GLY A 100 -7.18 -0.65 4.24
CA GLY A 100 -7.06 -1.94 3.55
C GLY A 100 -5.65 -2.53 3.61
N ALA A 101 -4.96 -2.36 4.75
CA ALA A 101 -3.61 -2.90 4.96
C ALA A 101 -3.62 -4.02 6.01
N GLY A 102 -2.70 -4.97 5.88
CA GLY A 102 -2.45 -5.97 6.92
C GLY A 102 -1.69 -5.36 8.11
N PRO A 103 -2.03 -5.73 9.36
CA PRO A 103 -1.26 -5.32 10.53
C PRO A 103 0.10 -6.02 10.59
N SER A 104 1.10 -5.36 11.18
CA SER A 104 2.41 -5.98 11.46
C SER A 104 2.47 -6.66 12.83
N ASN A 105 1.57 -6.30 13.75
CA ASN A 105 1.37 -6.96 15.03
C ASN A 105 0.26 -8.01 14.87
N VAL A 106 0.61 -9.29 14.99
CA VAL A 106 -0.34 -10.41 14.82
C VAL A 106 -1.51 -10.37 15.80
N ASN A 107 -1.35 -9.74 16.97
CA ASN A 107 -2.42 -9.61 17.94
C ASN A 107 -3.51 -8.63 17.47
N ALA A 108 -3.21 -7.75 16.50
CA ALA A 108 -4.19 -6.81 15.95
C ALA A 108 -5.37 -7.54 15.26
N TYR A 109 -5.14 -8.73 14.70
CA TYR A 109 -6.20 -9.53 14.08
C TYR A 109 -7.34 -9.88 15.05
N GLN A 110 -7.08 -9.95 16.36
CA GLN A 110 -8.11 -10.18 17.39
C GLN A 110 -9.13 -9.03 17.47
N PHE A 111 -8.77 -7.84 16.98
CA PHE A 111 -9.59 -6.63 17.00
C PHE A 111 -10.16 -6.25 15.62
N MET A 112 -9.91 -7.06 14.59
CA MET A 112 -10.41 -6.83 13.22
C MET A 112 -11.68 -7.65 12.96
N SER A 113 -12.64 -7.09 12.21
CA SER A 113 -13.80 -7.88 11.76
C SER A 113 -13.36 -8.95 10.76
N LYS A 114 -14.07 -10.09 10.73
CA LYS A 114 -13.77 -11.21 9.82
C LYS A 114 -13.83 -10.83 8.34
N ASP A 115 -14.61 -9.80 8.01
CA ASP A 115 -14.81 -9.36 6.63
C ASP A 115 -13.58 -8.63 6.06
N VAL A 116 -12.79 -8.02 6.97
CA VAL A 116 -11.59 -7.22 6.70
C VAL A 116 -10.31 -7.99 7.07
N SER A 117 -10.39 -8.91 8.03
CA SER A 117 -9.33 -9.85 8.42
C SER A 117 -9.27 -11.02 7.43
N ARG A 118 -8.69 -10.79 6.25
CA ARG A 118 -8.42 -11.81 5.24
C ARG A 118 -6.94 -12.18 5.20
#